data_AF-A0A7K0LE17-F1
#
_entry.id   AF-A0A7K0LE17-F1
#
_cell.length_a   1.000
_cell.length_b   1.000
_cell.length_c   1.000
_cell.angle_alpha   90.00
_cell.angle_beta   90.00
_cell.angle_gamma   90.00
#
_symmetry.space_group_name_H-M   'P 1'
#
loop_
_entity.id
_entity.type
_entity.pdbx_description
1 polymer ?
#
loop_
_entity_poly.entity_id
_entity_poly.type
_entity_poly.pdbx_seq_one_letter_code
_entity_poly.pdbx_strand_id
1 'polypeptide(L)'
;LAPFEVLPIIGRQLQSVHALANAAASITEIGAGVTESAQGAVAVPAAGGPERIALLESLGEIAKGASSDLNRVDLGPGNALVSPLSKARTRFVTQVDRIRQATSDLQVASGGLATIMKGPTHYLVFAASNAEMRSGSGAWLTAGVLTFDGGRFSLNEMRSSVAYNPSTQGSPVPADFAKQWGWSEIGTDFRNLSLTANFPDSAAVAVSMWRQSTGEDVDGVIVLDPIALRSLLKASGPVDVDGKEISAENIAQYLLIDQYRGLTYDLAHPERTEEMNAARRAGLSRVANAIVARLDAQGWSAPDLVESLRVAAAGRHVLAWASAEEQERAWIASGIDGRVPSDALSLSVINVGANKLDVYLDVKAKVRVVSAPASGSARMKRVTVAISIGNKTPAGLGRYAAGPFPGKPYAEGEYAGILALNVPRNASRIRLDSVDAPVARGPEGAATVIAGSFRLTRNSSRDFVLSFEVPAKSREISVRSSARVPATLWAYQGVEWRDEETRSIKP
;
A
#
# COMPACT_ATOMS: atom_id res chain seq x y z
N LEU A 1 40.62 -22.29 -28.79
CA LEU A 1 40.43 -20.90 -28.31
C LEU A 1 41.71 -20.29 -27.69
N ALA A 2 42.67 -21.10 -27.23
CA ALA A 2 43.94 -20.66 -26.64
C ALA A 2 44.72 -19.50 -27.33
N PRO A 3 44.84 -19.41 -28.67
CA PRO A 3 45.62 -18.32 -29.27
C PRO A 3 44.96 -16.93 -29.19
N PHE A 4 43.66 -16.84 -28.87
CA PHE A 4 42.94 -15.55 -28.76
C PHE A 4 42.88 -14.98 -27.33
N GLU A 5 43.24 -15.76 -26.31
CA GLU A 5 43.30 -15.30 -24.92
C GLU A 5 44.51 -14.38 -24.66
N VAL A 6 45.54 -14.46 -25.51
CA VAL A 6 46.78 -13.68 -25.41
C VAL A 6 46.60 -12.24 -25.94
N LEU A 7 45.53 -11.97 -26.71
CA LEU A 7 45.21 -10.63 -27.20
C LEU A 7 44.33 -9.88 -26.17
N PRO A 8 44.82 -8.80 -25.51
CA PRO A 8 44.17 -8.19 -24.34
C PRO A 8 42.73 -7.73 -24.58
N ILE A 9 42.39 -7.35 -25.82
CA ILE A 9 41.08 -6.82 -26.21
C ILE A 9 40.08 -7.97 -26.46
N ILE A 10 40.51 -9.04 -27.13
CA ILE A 10 39.65 -10.18 -27.50
C ILE A 10 39.48 -11.14 -26.32
N GLY A 11 40.57 -11.45 -25.61
CA GLY A 11 40.55 -12.30 -24.42
C GLY A 11 39.58 -11.77 -23.35
N ARG A 12 39.51 -10.45 -23.16
CA ARG A 12 38.57 -9.82 -22.22
C ARG A 12 37.10 -10.02 -22.60
N GLN A 13 36.75 -9.98 -23.89
CA GLN A 13 35.37 -10.24 -24.31
C GLN A 13 34.99 -11.69 -24.03
N LEU A 14 35.89 -12.64 -24.36
CA LEU A 14 35.68 -14.07 -24.12
C LEU A 14 35.55 -14.38 -22.62
N GLN A 15 36.42 -13.81 -21.79
CA GLN A 15 36.34 -13.92 -20.33
C GLN A 15 35.03 -13.38 -19.78
N SER A 16 34.57 -12.22 -20.26
CA SER A 16 33.28 -11.64 -19.83
C SER A 16 32.10 -12.53 -20.24
N VAL A 17 32.09 -13.06 -21.46
CA VAL A 17 31.03 -13.99 -21.91
C VAL A 17 31.02 -15.28 -21.09
N HIS A 18 32.18 -15.91 -20.87
CA HIS A 18 32.29 -17.11 -20.05
C HIS A 18 31.86 -16.87 -18.60
N ALA A 19 32.29 -15.76 -17.99
CA ALA A 19 31.88 -15.41 -16.64
C ALA A 19 30.37 -15.18 -16.53
N LEU A 20 29.75 -14.49 -17.49
CA LEU A 20 28.29 -14.30 -17.51
C LEU A 20 27.52 -15.60 -17.70
N ALA A 21 28.01 -16.52 -18.54
CA ALA A 21 27.40 -17.83 -18.73
C ALA A 21 27.50 -18.69 -17.45
N ASN A 22 28.67 -18.72 -16.83
CA ASN A 22 28.87 -19.43 -15.55
C ASN A 22 28.03 -18.80 -14.43
N ALA A 23 27.99 -17.47 -14.34
CA ALA A 23 27.15 -16.77 -13.38
C ALA A 23 25.67 -17.11 -13.58
N ALA A 24 25.18 -17.16 -14.82
CA ALA A 24 23.80 -17.55 -15.10
C ALA A 24 23.52 -18.99 -14.66
N ALA A 25 24.45 -19.92 -14.90
CA ALA A 25 24.33 -21.31 -14.43
C ALA A 25 24.30 -21.38 -12.89
N SER A 26 25.26 -20.75 -12.19
CA SER A 26 25.30 -20.74 -10.72
C SER A 26 24.05 -20.10 -10.11
N ILE A 27 23.56 -18.99 -10.67
CA ILE A 27 22.34 -18.34 -10.17
C ILE A 27 21.12 -19.26 -10.36
N THR A 28 21.07 -20.01 -11.46
CA THR A 28 19.99 -20.99 -11.72
C THR A 28 20.04 -22.13 -10.71
N GLU A 29 21.23 -22.66 -10.42
CA GLU A 29 21.42 -23.71 -9.40
C GLU A 29 21.06 -23.21 -8.00
N ILE A 30 21.50 -22.01 -7.62
CA ILE A 30 21.10 -21.36 -6.35
C ILE A 30 19.57 -21.22 -6.30
N GLY A 31 18.95 -20.71 -7.36
CA GLY A 31 17.50 -20.55 -7.43
C GLY A 31 16.74 -21.87 -7.29
N ALA A 32 17.23 -22.94 -7.91
CA ALA A 32 16.65 -24.28 -7.77
C ALA A 32 16.74 -24.79 -6.32
N GLY A 33 17.91 -24.69 -5.69
CA GLY A 33 18.11 -25.12 -4.30
C GLY A 33 17.28 -24.32 -3.30
N VAL A 34 17.14 -23.00 -3.51
CA VAL A 34 16.25 -22.14 -2.70
C VAL A 34 14.80 -22.58 -2.86
N THR A 35 14.36 -22.83 -4.09
CA THR A 35 12.98 -23.24 -4.37
C THR A 35 12.67 -24.57 -3.70
N GLU A 36 13.54 -25.56 -3.82
CA GLU A 36 13.40 -26.87 -3.18
C GLU A 36 13.37 -26.75 -1.64
N SER A 37 14.30 -25.98 -1.06
CA SER A 37 14.37 -25.77 0.39
C SER A 37 13.14 -25.04 0.92
N ALA A 38 12.69 -24.00 0.21
CA ALA A 38 11.50 -23.24 0.58
C ALA A 38 10.24 -24.10 0.47
N GLN A 39 10.12 -24.91 -0.59
CA GLN A 39 9.03 -25.89 -0.75
C GLN A 39 9.00 -26.89 0.40
N GLY A 40 10.17 -27.42 0.80
CA GLY A 40 10.29 -28.30 1.96
C GLY A 40 9.82 -27.63 3.26
N ALA A 41 10.22 -26.37 3.48
CA ALA A 41 9.83 -25.62 4.67
C ALA A 41 8.31 -25.35 4.74
N VAL A 42 7.70 -24.95 3.63
CA VAL A 42 6.27 -24.59 3.57
C VAL A 42 5.33 -25.77 3.37
N ALA A 43 5.84 -26.96 3.03
CA ALA A 43 5.05 -28.18 2.88
C ALA A 43 4.56 -28.74 4.22
N VAL A 44 5.21 -28.37 5.32
CA VAL A 44 4.70 -28.63 6.67
C VAL A 44 3.51 -27.69 6.88
N PRO A 45 2.28 -28.21 7.09
CA PRO A 45 1.14 -27.36 7.39
C PRO A 45 1.50 -26.40 8.51
N ALA A 46 1.18 -25.11 8.36
CA ALA A 46 1.48 -24.13 9.38
C ALA A 46 0.77 -24.52 10.68
N ALA A 47 1.50 -25.16 11.60
CA ALA A 47 1.04 -25.44 12.93
C ALA A 47 1.01 -24.11 13.71
N GLY A 48 -0.02 -23.91 14.52
CA GLY A 48 -0.19 -22.68 15.29
C GLY A 48 0.81 -22.59 16.44
N GLY A 49 1.32 -21.38 16.71
CA GLY A 49 2.28 -21.15 17.80
C GLY A 49 3.74 -21.26 17.35
N PRO A 50 4.62 -21.96 18.08
CA PRO A 50 6.07 -21.99 17.84
C PRO A 50 6.49 -22.41 16.43
N GLU A 51 5.71 -23.25 15.75
CA GLU A 51 6.01 -23.72 14.40
C GLU A 51 5.95 -22.60 13.36
N ARG A 52 5.13 -21.56 13.57
CA ARG A 52 5.13 -20.36 12.71
C ARG A 52 6.45 -19.60 12.81
N ILE A 53 6.98 -19.50 14.03
CA ILE A 53 8.27 -18.88 14.29
C ILE A 53 9.38 -19.70 13.63
N ALA A 54 9.37 -21.02 13.81
CA ALA A 54 10.34 -21.92 13.19
C ALA A 54 10.31 -21.85 11.65
N LEU A 55 9.12 -21.73 11.04
CA LEU A 55 8.98 -21.53 9.60
C LEU A 55 9.65 -20.23 9.15
N LEU A 56 9.39 -19.12 9.83
CA LEU A 56 9.99 -17.82 9.50
C LEU A 56 11.51 -17.85 9.68
N GLU A 57 12.01 -18.46 10.76
CA GLU A 57 13.45 -18.64 10.98
C GLU A 57 14.08 -19.49 9.86
N SER A 58 13.43 -20.58 9.46
CA SER A 58 13.89 -21.44 8.36
C SER A 58 13.95 -20.67 7.03
N LEU A 59 12.91 -19.90 6.70
CA LEU A 59 12.89 -19.06 5.50
C LEU A 59 13.99 -17.99 5.54
N GLY A 60 14.22 -17.40 6.71
CA GLY A 60 15.31 -16.44 6.95
C GLY A 60 16.70 -17.05 6.70
N GLU A 61 16.95 -18.26 7.19
CA GLU A 61 18.24 -18.95 6.98
C GLU A 61 18.42 -19.41 5.53
N ILE A 62 17.35 -19.88 4.85
CA ILE A 62 17.39 -20.19 3.40
C ILE A 62 17.77 -18.93 2.60
N ALA A 63 17.11 -17.81 2.88
CA ALA A 63 17.37 -16.55 2.21
C ALA A 63 18.80 -16.04 2.50
N LYS A 64 19.27 -16.14 3.74
CA LYS A 64 20.64 -15.79 4.12
C LYS A 64 21.69 -16.61 3.39
N GLY A 65 21.49 -17.92 3.27
CA GLY A 65 22.37 -18.82 2.49
C GLY A 65 22.42 -18.40 1.02
N ALA A 66 21.24 -18.22 0.42
CA ALA A 66 21.11 -17.77 -0.97
C ALA A 66 21.78 -16.41 -1.22
N SER A 67 21.60 -15.45 -0.32
CA SER A 67 22.25 -14.14 -0.38
C SER A 67 23.78 -14.28 -0.33
N SER A 68 24.30 -15.15 0.55
CA SER A 68 25.73 -15.44 0.64
C SER A 68 26.29 -16.02 -0.67
N ASP A 69 25.59 -16.98 -1.26
CA ASP A 69 26.03 -17.63 -2.50
C ASP A 69 25.92 -16.71 -3.71
N LEU A 70 24.83 -15.95 -3.83
CA LEU A 70 24.66 -14.93 -4.87
C LEU A 70 25.77 -13.87 -4.81
N ASN A 71 26.24 -13.50 -3.62
CA ASN A 71 27.32 -12.53 -3.46
C ASN A 71 28.70 -13.07 -3.87
N ARG A 72 28.88 -14.40 -3.91
CA ARG A 72 30.11 -15.05 -4.39
C ARG A 72 30.16 -15.23 -5.91
N VAL A 73 29.04 -15.05 -6.61
CA VAL A 73 28.97 -15.18 -8.07
C VAL A 73 29.84 -14.11 -8.74
N ASP A 74 30.87 -14.55 -9.46
CA ASP A 74 31.73 -13.68 -10.27
C ASP A 74 31.06 -13.32 -11.60
N LEU A 75 30.87 -12.02 -11.84
CA LEU A 75 30.27 -11.48 -13.07
C LEU A 75 31.32 -11.09 -14.12
N GLY A 76 32.58 -11.39 -13.86
CA GLY A 76 33.72 -11.15 -14.73
C GLY A 76 33.99 -9.66 -15.01
N PRO A 77 34.92 -9.36 -15.94
CA PRO A 77 35.31 -7.99 -16.25
C PRO A 77 34.15 -7.18 -16.85
N GLY A 78 34.02 -5.93 -16.40
CA GLY A 78 32.97 -5.00 -16.83
C GLY A 78 33.43 -3.80 -17.67
N ASN A 79 34.73 -3.63 -17.85
CA ASN A 79 35.34 -2.49 -18.54
C ASN A 79 35.89 -2.87 -19.92
N ALA A 80 36.01 -1.88 -20.81
CA ALA A 80 36.52 -2.06 -22.18
C ALA A 80 35.82 -3.17 -22.98
N LEU A 81 34.51 -3.35 -22.74
CA LEU A 81 33.67 -4.28 -23.48
C LEU A 81 33.12 -3.59 -24.73
N VAL A 82 32.98 -4.34 -25.83
CA VAL A 82 32.27 -3.83 -27.00
C VAL A 82 30.82 -3.50 -26.63
N SER A 83 30.25 -2.46 -27.25
CA SER A 83 28.96 -1.88 -26.85
C SER A 83 27.82 -2.91 -26.69
N PRO A 84 27.63 -3.90 -27.58
CA PRO A 84 26.61 -4.92 -27.39
C PRO A 84 26.81 -5.75 -26.10
N LEU A 85 28.04 -6.20 -25.84
CA LEU A 85 28.37 -7.01 -24.65
C LEU A 85 28.29 -6.18 -23.36
N SER A 86 28.76 -4.93 -23.39
CA SER A 86 28.62 -4.00 -22.26
C SER A 86 27.15 -3.80 -21.86
N LYS A 87 26.25 -3.63 -22.84
CA LYS A 87 24.80 -3.50 -22.61
C LYS A 87 24.17 -4.79 -22.11
N ALA A 88 24.59 -5.95 -22.62
CA ALA A 88 24.11 -7.24 -22.13
C ALA A 88 24.54 -7.47 -20.67
N ARG A 89 25.82 -7.25 -20.35
CA ARG A 89 26.36 -7.33 -18.99
C ARG A 89 25.62 -6.40 -18.04
N THR A 90 25.42 -5.14 -18.42
CA THR A 90 24.71 -4.16 -17.57
C THR A 90 23.29 -4.63 -17.24
N ARG A 91 22.58 -5.18 -18.22
CA ARG A 91 21.24 -5.76 -18.02
C ARG A 91 21.28 -6.96 -17.07
N PHE A 92 22.24 -7.88 -17.28
CA PHE A 92 22.39 -9.05 -16.42
C PHE A 92 22.74 -8.67 -14.98
N VAL A 93 23.75 -7.81 -14.78
CA VAL A 93 24.12 -7.28 -13.46
C VAL A 93 22.91 -6.66 -12.76
N THR A 94 22.11 -5.86 -13.48
CA THR A 94 20.88 -5.27 -12.93
C THR A 94 19.87 -6.34 -12.48
N GLN A 95 19.77 -7.47 -13.19
CA GLN A 95 18.91 -8.58 -12.79
C GLN A 95 19.47 -9.30 -11.56
N VAL A 96 20.79 -9.56 -11.52
CA VAL A 96 21.45 -10.17 -10.36
C VAL A 96 21.29 -9.31 -9.12
N ASP A 97 21.48 -8.00 -9.23
CA ASP A 97 21.33 -7.06 -8.12
C ASP A 97 19.89 -7.05 -7.58
N ARG A 98 18.88 -7.19 -8.44
CA ARG A 98 17.48 -7.33 -8.01
C ARG A 98 17.23 -8.63 -7.24
N ILE A 99 17.82 -9.73 -7.69
CA ILE A 99 17.69 -11.04 -7.00
C ILE A 99 18.40 -10.99 -5.65
N ARG A 100 19.61 -10.41 -5.59
CA ARG A 100 20.35 -10.18 -4.34
C ARG A 100 19.53 -9.34 -3.37
N GLN A 101 18.93 -8.24 -3.84
CA GLN A 101 18.08 -7.38 -3.03
C GLN A 101 16.85 -8.14 -2.51
N ALA A 102 16.10 -8.81 -3.39
CA ALA A 102 14.91 -9.57 -3.00
C ALA A 102 15.22 -10.68 -1.97
N THR A 103 16.38 -11.33 -2.11
CA THR A 103 16.83 -12.36 -1.16
C THR A 103 17.23 -11.75 0.17
N SER A 104 17.93 -10.62 0.16
CA SER A 104 18.25 -9.85 1.38
C SER A 104 16.97 -9.37 2.08
N ASP A 105 15.99 -8.88 1.32
CA ASP A 105 14.71 -8.42 1.86
C ASP A 105 13.95 -9.58 2.49
N LEU A 106 13.89 -10.74 1.84
CA LEU A 106 13.27 -11.93 2.40
C LEU A 106 13.93 -12.36 3.72
N GLN A 107 15.25 -12.31 3.80
CA GLN A 107 15.99 -12.60 5.03
C GLN A 107 15.58 -11.63 6.16
N VAL A 108 15.59 -10.32 5.89
CA VAL A 108 15.25 -9.27 6.87
C VAL A 108 13.79 -9.38 7.30
N ALA A 109 12.86 -9.54 6.35
CA ALA A 109 11.44 -9.71 6.61
C ALA A 109 11.17 -10.94 7.47
N SER A 110 11.71 -12.10 7.08
CA SER A 110 11.45 -13.35 7.81
C SER A 110 12.01 -13.31 9.23
N GLY A 111 13.24 -12.81 9.42
CA GLY A 111 13.85 -12.66 10.73
C GLY A 111 13.07 -11.69 11.65
N GLY A 112 12.71 -10.51 11.14
CA GLY A 112 11.97 -9.53 11.94
C GLY A 112 10.52 -9.96 12.22
N LEU A 113 9.86 -10.64 11.28
CA LEU A 113 8.55 -11.25 11.53
C LEU A 113 8.63 -12.35 12.59
N ALA A 114 9.71 -13.14 12.61
CA ALA A 114 9.94 -14.13 13.67
C ALA A 114 10.09 -13.44 15.04
N THR A 115 10.82 -12.32 15.11
CA THR A 115 10.92 -11.49 16.33
C THR A 115 9.55 -10.97 16.77
N ILE A 116 8.75 -10.42 15.85
CA ILE A 116 7.39 -9.93 16.13
C ILE A 116 6.51 -11.06 16.66
N MET A 117 6.53 -12.22 16.00
CA MET A 117 5.72 -13.38 16.37
C MET A 117 6.12 -14.02 17.70
N LYS A 118 7.41 -13.98 18.07
CA LYS A 118 7.87 -14.44 19.40
C LYS A 118 7.19 -13.67 20.53
N GLY A 119 7.06 -12.36 20.37
CA GLY A 119 6.29 -11.52 21.27
C GLY A 119 6.79 -11.47 22.73
N PRO A 120 5.99 -10.89 23.63
CA PRO A 120 4.73 -10.20 23.33
C PRO A 120 4.99 -8.91 22.51
N THR A 121 4.29 -8.73 21.39
CA THR A 121 4.23 -7.45 20.66
C THR A 121 2.79 -7.04 20.39
N HIS A 122 2.51 -5.74 20.45
CA HIS A 122 1.18 -5.14 20.39
C HIS A 122 1.11 -4.14 19.24
N TYR A 123 0.27 -4.40 18.23
CA TYR A 123 0.03 -3.49 17.12
C TYR A 123 -1.36 -2.89 17.20
N LEU A 124 -1.44 -1.57 17.08
CA LEU A 124 -2.71 -0.88 16.85
C LEU A 124 -3.19 -1.20 15.42
N VAL A 125 -4.32 -1.89 15.31
CA VAL A 125 -4.89 -2.28 14.02
C VAL A 125 -6.08 -1.40 13.68
N PHE A 126 -6.06 -0.81 12.49
CA PHE A 126 -7.21 -0.12 11.91
C PHE A 126 -7.83 -0.93 10.78
N ALA A 127 -9.17 -1.04 10.81
CA ALA A 127 -9.92 -1.41 9.62
C ALA A 127 -10.28 -0.13 8.86
N ALA A 128 -9.70 0.00 7.68
CA ALA A 128 -9.98 1.08 6.75
C ALA A 128 -11.19 0.75 5.86
N SER A 129 -11.85 1.77 5.32
CA SER A 129 -12.99 1.60 4.42
C SER A 129 -12.78 2.31 3.10
N ASN A 130 -12.65 1.54 2.01
CA ASN A 130 -12.58 2.11 0.66
C ASN A 130 -13.91 2.73 0.19
N ALA A 131 -15.02 2.52 0.93
CA ALA A 131 -16.29 3.18 0.63
C ALA A 131 -16.25 4.69 0.95
N GLU A 132 -15.30 5.11 1.79
CA GLU A 132 -14.97 6.50 2.06
C GLU A 132 -13.45 6.69 1.88
N MET A 133 -13.04 6.95 0.65
CA MET A 133 -11.63 6.98 0.29
C MET A 133 -10.88 8.12 0.95
N ARG A 134 -9.59 7.86 1.19
CA ARG A 134 -8.55 8.79 1.60
C ARG A 134 -7.31 8.52 0.74
N SER A 135 -6.17 9.14 1.02
CA SER A 135 -4.92 8.87 0.28
C SER A 135 -4.32 7.52 0.68
N GLY A 136 -4.84 6.43 0.11
CA GLY A 136 -4.47 5.05 0.44
C GLY A 136 -5.70 4.19 0.71
N SER A 137 -5.60 3.26 1.68
CA SER A 137 -6.59 2.21 1.97
C SER A 137 -7.97 2.68 2.49
N GLY A 138 -8.23 3.99 2.56
CA GLY A 138 -9.51 4.57 2.98
C GLY A 138 -9.50 5.20 4.38
N ALA A 139 -10.68 5.62 4.85
CA ALA A 139 -10.83 6.18 6.20
C ALA A 139 -10.70 5.10 7.28
N TRP A 140 -9.94 5.37 8.34
CA TRP A 140 -9.73 4.43 9.46
C TRP A 140 -10.91 4.51 10.44
N LEU A 141 -11.86 3.59 10.30
CA LEU A 141 -13.17 3.71 10.97
C LEU A 141 -13.27 2.91 12.28
N THR A 142 -12.51 1.83 12.40
CA THR A 142 -12.46 1.01 13.61
C THR A 142 -11.04 0.68 13.99
N ALA A 143 -10.77 0.59 15.29
CA ALA A 143 -9.47 0.32 15.86
C ALA A 143 -9.55 -0.79 16.93
N GLY A 144 -8.48 -1.56 17.06
CA GLY A 144 -8.26 -2.55 18.12
C GLY A 144 -6.77 -2.84 18.26
N VAL A 145 -6.37 -3.67 19.21
CA VAL A 145 -4.98 -4.09 19.42
C VAL A 145 -4.85 -5.57 19.05
N LEU A 146 -3.95 -5.84 18.11
CA LEU A 146 -3.50 -7.18 17.75
C LEU A 146 -2.24 -7.51 18.55
N THR A 147 -2.29 -8.60 19.28
CA THR A 147 -1.15 -9.13 20.04
C THR A 147 -0.58 -10.35 19.34
N PHE A 148 0.75 -10.37 19.23
CA PHE A 148 1.53 -11.52 18.86
C PHE A 148 2.27 -12.03 20.09
N ASP A 149 2.12 -13.33 20.41
CA ASP A 149 2.80 -13.94 21.55
C ASP A 149 3.02 -15.43 21.29
N GLY A 150 4.27 -15.89 21.34
CA GLY A 150 4.62 -17.30 21.12
C GLY A 150 4.12 -17.88 19.78
N GLY A 151 4.03 -17.05 18.74
CA GLY A 151 3.52 -17.42 17.41
C GLY A 151 2.00 -17.49 17.30
N ARG A 152 1.28 -17.01 18.32
CA ARG A 152 -0.18 -16.90 18.35
C ARG A 152 -0.63 -15.46 18.08
N PHE A 153 -1.85 -15.33 17.57
CA PHE A 153 -2.48 -14.03 17.32
C PHE A 153 -3.74 -13.88 18.18
N SER A 154 -3.93 -12.70 18.77
CA SER A 154 -5.20 -12.34 19.41
C SER A 154 -5.54 -10.90 19.12
N LEU A 155 -6.78 -10.65 18.67
CA LEU A 155 -7.31 -9.31 18.46
C LEU A 155 -8.32 -9.02 19.58
N ASN A 156 -8.21 -7.87 20.22
CA ASN A 156 -9.22 -7.43 21.18
C ASN A 156 -10.50 -6.96 20.47
N GLU A 157 -11.52 -6.56 21.24
CA GLU A 157 -12.71 -5.98 20.65
C GLU A 157 -12.37 -4.72 19.83
N MET A 158 -12.66 -4.74 18.53
CA MET A 158 -12.55 -3.54 17.70
C MET A 158 -13.72 -2.60 17.97
N ARG A 159 -13.39 -1.33 18.22
CA ARG A 159 -14.37 -0.25 18.44
C ARG A 159 -14.21 0.84 17.39
N SER A 160 -15.16 1.77 17.34
CA SER A 160 -15.05 2.95 16.47
C SER A 160 -13.75 3.71 16.78
N SER A 161 -12.99 4.09 15.77
CA SER A 161 -11.71 4.81 15.96
C SER A 161 -11.92 6.13 16.70
N VAL A 162 -13.08 6.78 16.50
CA VAL A 162 -13.45 8.02 17.18
C VAL A 162 -13.59 7.87 18.70
N ALA A 163 -13.81 6.65 19.21
CA ALA A 163 -13.86 6.39 20.64
C ALA A 163 -12.48 6.52 21.31
N TYR A 164 -11.42 6.51 20.49
CA TYR A 164 -10.04 6.66 20.92
C TYR A 164 -9.47 8.04 20.55
N ASN A 165 -10.25 8.96 19.99
CA ASN A 165 -9.76 10.29 19.66
C ASN A 165 -9.34 11.04 20.95
N PRO A 166 -8.21 11.78 20.95
CA PRO A 166 -7.79 12.58 22.09
C PRO A 166 -8.82 13.66 22.46
N SER A 167 -9.02 13.89 23.76
CA SER A 167 -10.05 14.82 24.28
C SER A 167 -9.57 16.27 24.48
N THR A 168 -8.26 16.55 24.43
CA THR A 168 -7.69 17.84 24.85
C THR A 168 -6.90 18.55 23.74
N GLN A 169 -5.63 18.18 23.55
CA GLN A 169 -4.72 18.75 22.57
C GLN A 169 -4.38 17.69 21.51
N GLY A 170 -4.29 18.10 20.24
CA GLY A 170 -3.85 17.20 19.19
C GLY A 170 -2.44 16.67 19.44
N SER A 171 -2.23 15.41 19.09
CA SER A 171 -0.91 14.80 19.11
C SER A 171 0.07 15.54 18.17
N PRO A 172 1.37 15.55 18.48
CA PRO A 172 2.38 16.12 17.59
C PRO A 172 2.32 15.50 16.20
N VAL A 173 2.41 16.34 15.17
CA VAL A 173 2.35 15.93 13.77
C VAL A 173 3.62 16.36 13.04
N PRO A 174 4.20 15.53 12.15
CA PRO A 174 5.32 15.92 11.31
C PRO A 174 5.07 17.24 10.57
N ALA A 175 6.08 18.10 10.48
CA ALA A 175 5.93 19.47 9.99
C ALA A 175 5.35 19.55 8.56
N ASP A 176 5.80 18.68 7.65
CA ASP A 176 5.27 18.62 6.29
C ASP A 176 3.79 18.20 6.30
N PHE A 177 3.42 17.17 7.09
CA PHE A 177 2.04 16.73 7.22
C PHE A 177 1.14 17.84 7.79
N ALA A 178 1.58 18.49 8.88
CA ALA A 178 0.89 19.63 9.48
C ALA A 178 0.71 20.79 8.48
N LYS A 179 1.73 21.09 7.69
CA LYS A 179 1.68 22.17 6.70
C LYS A 179 0.67 21.91 5.58
N GLN A 180 0.56 20.66 5.12
CA GLN A 180 -0.33 20.31 4.00
C GLN A 180 -1.76 20.03 4.45
N TRP A 181 -1.94 19.40 5.62
CA TRP A 181 -3.22 18.82 6.04
C TRP A 181 -3.66 19.24 7.44
N GLY A 182 -2.95 20.17 8.09
CA GLY A 182 -3.24 20.63 9.47
C GLY A 182 -4.61 21.29 9.64
N TRP A 183 -5.26 21.70 8.55
CA TRP A 183 -6.64 22.21 8.56
C TRP A 183 -7.69 21.12 8.85
N SER A 184 -7.31 19.83 8.79
CA SER A 184 -8.23 18.69 8.88
C SER A 184 -8.04 17.84 10.13
N GLU A 185 -7.75 18.43 11.28
CA GLU A 185 -7.78 17.72 12.58
C GLU A 185 -6.89 16.46 12.64
N ILE A 186 -5.80 16.44 11.88
CA ILE A 186 -4.91 15.27 11.74
C ILE A 186 -4.16 14.89 13.04
N GLY A 187 -4.21 15.70 14.10
CA GLY A 187 -3.69 15.35 15.42
C GLY A 187 -4.77 14.85 16.40
N THR A 188 -6.04 14.90 16.01
CA THR A 188 -7.19 14.63 16.90
C THR A 188 -8.21 13.66 16.33
N ASP A 189 -8.16 13.33 15.03
CA ASP A 189 -9.07 12.39 14.39
C ASP A 189 -8.34 11.35 13.55
N PHE A 190 -8.37 10.08 13.98
CA PHE A 190 -7.72 8.96 13.30
C PHE A 190 -8.17 8.82 11.83
N ARG A 191 -9.40 9.21 11.50
CA ARG A 191 -9.94 9.12 10.14
C ARG A 191 -9.24 10.04 9.15
N ASN A 192 -8.61 11.11 9.65
CA ASN A 192 -7.91 12.10 8.84
C ASN A 192 -6.41 11.80 8.71
N LEU A 193 -5.88 10.80 9.42
CA LEU A 193 -4.49 10.39 9.30
C LEU A 193 -4.14 9.82 7.92
N SER A 194 -5.10 9.23 7.21
CA SER A 194 -4.90 8.74 5.84
C SER A 194 -5.06 9.82 4.75
N LEU A 195 -5.04 11.12 5.09
CA LEU A 195 -4.99 12.20 4.08
C LEU A 195 -3.65 12.30 3.35
N THR A 196 -2.55 11.97 4.03
CA THR A 196 -1.23 11.77 3.40
C THR A 196 -1.13 10.36 2.82
N ALA A 197 -0.47 10.21 1.67
CA ALA A 197 -0.16 8.89 1.14
C ALA A 197 1.05 8.24 1.83
N ASN A 198 1.81 9.01 2.62
CA ASN A 198 3.02 8.56 3.32
C ASN A 198 2.67 7.95 4.68
N PHE A 199 2.50 6.62 4.71
CA PHE A 199 1.97 5.92 5.88
C PHE A 199 2.78 6.08 7.18
N PRO A 200 4.13 6.14 7.18
CA PRO A 200 4.86 6.30 8.44
C PRO A 200 4.55 7.61 9.19
N ASP A 201 4.23 8.69 8.47
CA ASP A 201 3.80 9.94 9.11
C ASP A 201 2.46 9.74 9.82
N SER A 202 1.52 9.04 9.18
CA SER A 202 0.22 8.69 9.75
C SER A 202 0.36 7.77 10.96
N ALA A 203 1.19 6.73 10.85
CA ALA A 203 1.37 5.71 11.88
C ALA A 203 2.01 6.29 13.15
N ALA A 204 3.04 7.13 13.01
CA ALA A 204 3.69 7.78 14.15
C ALA A 204 2.70 8.67 14.93
N VAL A 205 1.85 9.42 14.23
CA VAL A 205 0.81 10.23 14.88
C VAL A 205 -0.24 9.34 15.53
N ALA A 206 -0.62 8.22 14.90
CA ALA A 206 -1.60 7.30 15.45
C ALA A 206 -1.15 6.69 16.79
N VAL A 207 0.13 6.28 16.92
CA VAL A 207 0.68 5.77 18.18
C VAL A 207 0.63 6.86 19.26
N SER A 208 0.99 8.10 18.93
CA SER A 208 0.89 9.22 19.87
C SER A 208 -0.55 9.46 20.32
N MET A 209 -1.52 9.46 19.39
CA MET A 209 -2.93 9.66 19.70
C MET A 209 -3.48 8.53 20.57
N TRP A 210 -3.10 7.29 20.27
CA TRP A 210 -3.49 6.12 21.05
C TRP A 210 -2.99 6.20 22.49
N ARG A 211 -1.70 6.47 22.68
CA ARG A 211 -1.10 6.64 24.01
C ARG A 211 -1.76 7.77 24.78
N GLN A 212 -2.07 8.88 24.12
CA GLN A 212 -2.72 10.02 24.75
C GLN A 212 -4.15 9.72 25.21
N SER A 213 -4.89 8.92 24.44
CA SER A 213 -6.29 8.58 24.75
C SER A 213 -6.43 7.46 25.78
N THR A 214 -5.57 6.44 25.69
CA THR A 214 -5.70 5.20 26.47
C THR A 214 -4.69 5.07 27.61
N GLY A 215 -3.55 5.77 27.52
CA GLY A 215 -2.40 5.55 28.40
C GLY A 215 -1.57 4.32 28.06
N GLU A 216 -1.94 3.55 27.03
CA GLU A 216 -1.26 2.32 26.62
C GLU A 216 -0.23 2.59 25.52
N ASP A 217 0.85 1.81 25.56
CA ASP A 217 1.87 1.80 24.50
C ASP A 217 1.61 0.67 23.50
N VAL A 218 1.96 0.90 22.24
CA VAL A 218 1.92 -0.09 21.16
C VAL A 218 3.25 -0.06 20.39
N ASP A 219 3.66 -1.21 19.86
CA ASP A 219 4.91 -1.37 19.11
C ASP A 219 4.81 -0.83 17.68
N GLY A 220 3.58 -0.68 17.17
CA GLY A 220 3.37 -0.24 15.79
C GLY A 220 1.90 -0.12 15.40
N VAL A 221 1.69 0.09 14.10
CA VAL A 221 0.37 0.26 13.49
C VAL A 221 0.23 -0.65 12.28
N ILE A 222 -0.90 -1.34 12.16
CA ILE A 222 -1.30 -2.07 10.96
C ILE A 222 -2.63 -1.49 10.46
N VAL A 223 -2.74 -1.29 9.15
CA VAL A 223 -3.98 -0.89 8.50
C VAL A 223 -4.36 -1.94 7.47
N LEU A 224 -5.61 -2.39 7.51
CA LEU A 224 -6.17 -3.37 6.59
C LEU A 224 -7.48 -2.83 6.02
N ASP A 225 -7.71 -3.04 4.73
CA ASP A 225 -9.00 -2.74 4.10
C ASP A 225 -9.74 -4.01 3.64
N PRO A 226 -11.00 -3.91 3.16
CA PRO A 226 -11.77 -5.04 2.65
C PRO A 226 -11.07 -5.93 1.61
N ILE A 227 -10.14 -5.41 0.81
CA ILE A 227 -9.41 -6.20 -0.18
C ILE A 227 -8.28 -7.00 0.49
N ALA A 228 -7.64 -6.46 1.52
CA ALA A 228 -6.74 -7.24 2.37
C ALA A 228 -7.50 -8.37 3.08
N LEU A 229 -8.67 -8.09 3.67
CA LEU A 229 -9.48 -9.12 4.33
C LEU A 229 -9.97 -10.20 3.35
N ARG A 230 -10.34 -9.82 2.12
CA ARG A 230 -10.61 -10.77 1.03
C ARG A 230 -9.42 -11.67 0.74
N SER A 231 -8.21 -11.10 0.70
CA SER A 231 -6.98 -11.84 0.43
C SER A 231 -6.66 -12.83 1.56
N LEU A 232 -6.88 -12.42 2.82
CA LEU A 232 -6.75 -13.31 3.98
C LEU A 232 -7.73 -14.48 3.89
N LEU A 233 -9.02 -14.23 3.61
CA LEU A 233 -10.04 -15.28 3.47
C LEU A 233 -9.81 -16.20 2.27
N LYS A 234 -9.17 -15.71 1.19
CA LYS A 234 -8.80 -16.56 0.05
C LYS A 234 -7.77 -17.62 0.46
N ALA A 235 -6.84 -17.26 1.35
CA ALA A 235 -5.80 -18.16 1.83
C ALA A 235 -6.27 -19.03 3.00
N SER A 236 -7.02 -18.46 3.94
CA SER A 236 -7.43 -19.15 5.17
C SER A 236 -8.77 -19.88 5.03
N GLY A 237 -9.58 -19.56 4.02
CA GLY A 237 -10.94 -20.06 3.85
C GLY A 237 -11.98 -19.18 4.57
N PRO A 238 -13.28 -19.46 4.33
CA PRO A 238 -14.38 -18.66 4.88
C PRO A 238 -14.50 -18.80 6.40
N VAL A 239 -15.25 -17.89 7.01
CA VAL A 239 -15.61 -17.91 8.43
C VAL A 239 -17.12 -17.78 8.61
N ASP A 240 -17.69 -18.44 9.61
CA ASP A 240 -19.09 -18.25 10.00
C ASP A 240 -19.18 -17.19 11.11
N VAL A 241 -20.09 -16.23 10.93
CA VAL A 241 -20.39 -15.20 11.94
C VAL A 241 -21.88 -15.06 12.04
N ASP A 242 -22.44 -15.41 13.20
CA ASP A 242 -23.88 -15.36 13.48
C ASP A 242 -24.73 -16.16 12.47
N GLY A 243 -24.23 -17.32 12.00
CA GLY A 243 -24.91 -18.17 11.02
C GLY A 243 -24.83 -17.65 9.57
N LYS A 244 -23.96 -16.66 9.32
CA LYS A 244 -23.65 -16.15 7.98
C LYS A 244 -22.21 -16.48 7.63
N GLU A 245 -22.04 -17.16 6.50
CA GLU A 245 -20.72 -17.38 5.90
C GLU A 245 -20.17 -16.08 5.30
N ILE A 246 -18.97 -15.69 5.75
CA ILE A 246 -18.17 -14.60 5.21
C ILE A 246 -16.98 -15.20 4.48
N SER A 247 -16.88 -14.94 3.17
CA SER A 247 -15.90 -15.53 2.28
C SER A 247 -15.15 -14.47 1.45
N ALA A 248 -14.14 -14.88 0.70
CA ALA A 248 -13.41 -13.99 -0.21
C ALA A 248 -14.33 -13.40 -1.31
N GLU A 249 -15.39 -14.11 -1.69
CA GLU A 249 -16.32 -13.71 -2.73
C GLU A 249 -17.28 -12.61 -2.26
N ASN A 250 -17.65 -12.62 -0.97
CA ASN A 250 -18.70 -11.75 -0.46
C ASN A 250 -18.22 -10.61 0.44
N ILE A 251 -17.03 -10.71 1.05
CA ILE A 251 -16.61 -9.76 2.10
C ILE A 251 -16.49 -8.32 1.58
N ALA A 252 -15.95 -8.12 0.38
CA ALA A 252 -15.82 -6.77 -0.19
C ALA A 252 -17.20 -6.14 -0.45
N GLN A 253 -18.14 -6.89 -1.04
CA GLN A 253 -19.51 -6.44 -1.27
C GLN A 253 -20.22 -6.13 0.06
N TYR A 254 -20.05 -7.00 1.05
CA TYR A 254 -20.65 -6.82 2.37
C TYR A 254 -20.13 -5.56 3.06
N LEU A 255 -18.80 -5.39 3.13
CA LEU A 255 -18.15 -4.29 3.84
C LEU A 255 -18.28 -2.96 3.11
N LEU A 256 -18.35 -2.95 1.78
CA LEU A 256 -18.39 -1.70 1.02
C LEU A 256 -19.82 -1.22 0.74
N ILE A 257 -20.80 -2.13 0.67
CA ILE A 257 -22.16 -1.80 0.21
C ILE A 257 -23.24 -2.35 1.15
N ASP A 258 -23.32 -3.67 1.35
CA ASP A 258 -24.52 -4.28 1.91
C ASP A 258 -24.79 -3.86 3.36
N GLN A 259 -23.72 -3.66 4.15
CA GLN A 259 -23.85 -3.23 5.56
C GLN A 259 -24.49 -1.84 5.74
N TYR A 260 -24.61 -1.05 4.67
CA TYR A 260 -25.22 0.28 4.70
C TYR A 260 -26.67 0.27 4.20
N ARG A 261 -27.18 -0.86 3.70
CA ARG A 261 -28.55 -0.96 3.20
C ARG A 261 -29.53 -0.75 4.36
N GLY A 262 -30.52 0.11 4.15
CA GLY A 262 -31.52 0.46 5.16
C GLY A 262 -31.06 1.50 6.19
N LEU A 263 -29.76 1.85 6.23
CA LEU A 263 -29.28 2.90 7.14
C LEU A 263 -29.70 4.29 6.67
N THR A 264 -30.18 5.10 7.60
CA THR A 264 -30.50 6.51 7.41
C THR A 264 -30.12 7.32 8.65
N TYR A 265 -30.14 8.65 8.52
CA TYR A 265 -30.01 9.55 9.67
C TYR A 265 -31.40 9.94 10.16
N ASP A 266 -31.83 9.39 11.29
CA ASP A 266 -32.98 9.88 12.03
C ASP A 266 -32.56 11.11 12.85
N LEU A 267 -32.85 12.30 12.32
CA LEU A 267 -32.49 13.56 12.96
C LEU A 267 -33.39 13.90 14.16
N ALA A 268 -34.57 13.30 14.24
CA ALA A 268 -35.47 13.47 15.38
C ALA A 268 -35.06 12.55 16.55
N HIS A 269 -34.47 11.40 16.23
CA HIS A 269 -34.02 10.38 17.20
C HIS A 269 -32.58 9.93 16.87
N PRO A 270 -31.58 10.80 17.06
CA PRO A 270 -30.18 10.47 16.74
C PRO A 270 -29.67 9.23 17.48
N GLU A 271 -30.21 8.94 18.67
CA GLU A 271 -29.91 7.74 19.45
C GLU A 271 -30.24 6.45 18.71
N ARG A 272 -31.32 6.41 17.92
CA ARG A 272 -31.68 5.23 17.11
C ARG A 272 -30.69 4.99 15.98
N THR A 273 -30.22 6.08 15.36
CA THR A 273 -29.18 6.01 14.34
C THR A 273 -27.88 5.47 14.94
N GLU A 274 -27.54 5.91 16.15
CA GLU A 274 -26.34 5.43 16.83
C GLU A 274 -26.46 3.97 17.29
N GLU A 275 -27.61 3.56 17.81
CA GLU A 275 -27.87 2.17 18.21
C GLU A 275 -27.72 1.21 17.04
N MET A 276 -28.30 1.54 15.88
CA MET A 276 -28.15 0.75 14.66
C MET A 276 -26.69 0.72 14.16
N ASN A 277 -25.96 1.83 14.28
CA ASN A 277 -24.54 1.86 13.94
C ASN A 277 -23.68 1.06 14.92
N ALA A 278 -24.01 1.08 16.21
CA ALA A 278 -23.33 0.31 17.23
C ALA A 278 -23.51 -1.19 16.99
N ALA A 279 -24.73 -1.64 16.72
CA ALA A 279 -25.01 -3.04 16.37
C ALA A 279 -24.23 -3.48 15.12
N ARG A 280 -24.22 -2.65 14.06
CA ARG A 280 -23.41 -2.89 12.85
C ARG A 280 -21.93 -3.03 13.18
N ARG A 281 -21.34 -2.08 13.92
CA ARG A 281 -19.91 -2.10 14.28
C ARG A 281 -19.55 -3.32 15.14
N ALA A 282 -20.42 -3.72 16.07
CA ALA A 282 -20.24 -4.94 16.85
C ALA A 282 -20.21 -6.19 15.95
N GLY A 283 -21.08 -6.27 14.93
CA GLY A 283 -21.04 -7.32 13.92
C GLY A 283 -19.72 -7.34 13.12
N LEU A 284 -19.22 -6.16 12.71
CA LEU A 284 -17.92 -6.05 12.03
C LEU A 284 -16.74 -6.50 12.92
N SER A 285 -16.79 -6.17 14.21
CA SER A 285 -15.79 -6.60 15.20
C SER A 285 -15.78 -8.13 15.33
N ARG A 286 -16.96 -8.78 15.34
CA ARG A 286 -17.04 -10.26 15.30
C ARG A 286 -16.44 -10.84 14.02
N VAL A 287 -16.69 -10.23 12.86
CA VAL A 287 -16.07 -10.65 11.59
C VAL A 287 -14.55 -10.54 11.64
N ALA A 288 -14.01 -9.42 12.13
CA ALA A 288 -12.56 -9.23 12.25
C ALA A 288 -11.94 -10.29 13.18
N ASN A 289 -12.55 -10.52 14.35
CA ASN A 289 -12.10 -11.53 15.30
C ASN A 289 -12.18 -12.95 14.73
N ALA A 290 -13.23 -13.29 13.98
CA ALA A 290 -13.35 -14.59 13.33
C ALA A 290 -12.25 -14.81 12.28
N ILE A 291 -11.89 -13.78 11.50
CA ILE A 291 -10.79 -13.84 10.53
C ILE A 291 -9.45 -14.06 11.25
N VAL A 292 -9.18 -13.30 12.32
CA VAL A 292 -7.94 -13.47 13.11
C VAL A 292 -7.87 -14.85 13.74
N ALA A 293 -8.97 -15.33 14.34
CA ALA A 293 -9.05 -16.69 14.89
C ALA A 293 -8.84 -17.77 13.80
N ARG A 294 -9.34 -17.54 12.58
CA ARG A 294 -9.13 -18.45 11.45
C ARG A 294 -7.68 -18.48 10.97
N LEU A 295 -6.99 -17.34 10.99
CA LEU A 295 -5.55 -17.25 10.73
C LEU A 295 -4.73 -17.89 11.85
N ASP A 296 -5.18 -17.77 13.10
CA ASP A 296 -4.55 -18.42 14.25
C ASP A 296 -4.81 -19.93 14.32
N ALA A 297 -5.86 -20.43 13.65
CA ALA A 297 -6.10 -21.85 13.50
C ALA A 297 -5.06 -22.52 12.57
N GLN A 298 -5.05 -23.86 12.59
CA GLN A 298 -4.26 -24.70 11.70
C GLN A 298 -5.02 -25.00 10.40
N GLY A 299 -4.32 -25.53 9.39
CA GLY A 299 -4.94 -26.13 8.20
C GLY A 299 -5.15 -25.18 7.01
N TRP A 300 -4.40 -24.08 6.96
CA TRP A 300 -4.28 -23.24 5.76
C TRP A 300 -2.89 -23.39 5.13
N SER A 301 -2.80 -23.05 3.85
CA SER A 301 -1.60 -23.20 3.02
C SER A 301 -0.72 -21.95 3.14
N ALA A 302 0.51 -22.11 3.65
CA ALA A 302 1.46 -21.01 3.74
C ALA A 302 1.81 -20.40 2.37
N PRO A 303 2.01 -21.18 1.29
CA PRO A 303 2.17 -20.64 -0.05
C PRO A 303 0.99 -19.77 -0.51
N ASP A 304 -0.24 -20.22 -0.27
CA ASP A 304 -1.44 -19.47 -0.68
C ASP A 304 -1.62 -18.19 0.14
N LEU A 305 -1.23 -18.21 1.42
CA LEU A 305 -1.20 -17.02 2.27
C LEU A 305 -0.17 -16.02 1.77
N VAL A 306 1.06 -16.45 1.47
CA VAL A 306 2.13 -15.59 0.94
C VAL A 306 1.69 -14.94 -0.37
N GLU A 307 1.15 -15.72 -1.32
CA GLU A 307 0.70 -15.15 -2.60
C GLU A 307 -0.47 -14.17 -2.42
N SER A 308 -1.42 -14.51 -1.54
CA SER A 308 -2.56 -13.61 -1.26
C SER A 308 -2.13 -12.31 -0.58
N LEU A 309 -1.20 -12.38 0.37
CA LEU A 309 -0.63 -11.21 1.03
C LEU A 309 0.20 -10.36 0.07
N ARG A 310 0.94 -10.97 -0.87
CA ARG A 310 1.69 -10.25 -1.91
C ARG A 310 0.77 -9.37 -2.75
N VAL A 311 -0.40 -9.87 -3.14
CA VAL A 311 -1.41 -9.09 -3.88
C VAL A 311 -1.93 -7.92 -3.05
N ALA A 312 -2.26 -8.14 -1.78
CA ALA A 312 -2.70 -7.08 -0.88
C ALA A 312 -1.61 -6.01 -0.64
N ALA A 313 -0.35 -6.43 -0.51
CA ALA A 313 0.81 -5.55 -0.34
C ALA A 313 1.05 -4.68 -1.58
N ALA A 314 1.07 -5.29 -2.77
CA ALA A 314 1.28 -4.59 -4.04
C ALA A 314 0.21 -3.51 -4.29
N GLY A 315 -1.05 -3.80 -3.91
CA GLY A 315 -2.18 -2.88 -3.99
C GLY A 315 -2.31 -1.91 -2.82
N ARG A 316 -1.39 -1.93 -1.84
CA ARG A 316 -1.42 -1.09 -0.62
C ARG A 316 -2.70 -1.26 0.22
N HIS A 317 -3.30 -2.45 0.18
CA HIS A 317 -4.47 -2.82 0.97
C HIS A 317 -4.10 -3.23 2.40
N VAL A 318 -2.84 -3.58 2.62
CA VAL A 318 -2.22 -3.75 3.95
C VAL A 318 -1.04 -2.79 4.08
N LEU A 319 -0.98 -2.08 5.19
CA LEU A 319 0.14 -1.21 5.54
C LEU A 319 0.57 -1.51 6.98
N ALA A 320 1.87 -1.56 7.26
CA ALA A 320 2.40 -1.82 8.58
C ALA A 320 3.61 -0.93 8.88
N TRP A 321 3.71 -0.47 10.13
CA TRP A 321 4.78 0.37 10.61
C TRP A 321 5.09 0.02 12.06
N ALA A 322 6.35 0.11 12.47
CA ALA A 322 6.78 -0.13 13.84
C ALA A 322 7.64 1.01 14.39
N SER A 323 7.54 1.22 15.70
CA SER A 323 8.37 2.16 16.45
C SER A 323 9.80 1.67 16.60
N ALA A 324 9.99 0.34 16.72
CA ALA A 324 11.30 -0.28 16.86
C ALA A 324 11.96 -0.53 15.49
N GLU A 325 13.22 -0.12 15.31
CA GLU A 325 13.94 -0.17 14.04
C GLU A 325 14.04 -1.60 13.45
N GLU A 326 14.22 -2.62 14.29
CA GLU A 326 14.27 -4.02 13.84
C GLU A 326 12.95 -4.47 13.21
N GLN A 327 11.83 -4.19 13.87
CA GLN A 327 10.50 -4.56 13.40
C GLN A 327 10.13 -3.73 12.16
N GLU A 328 10.46 -2.44 12.16
CA GLU A 328 10.18 -1.56 11.03
C GLU A 328 10.90 -2.05 9.78
N ARG A 329 12.19 -2.42 9.88
CA ARG A 329 12.95 -3.00 8.76
C ARG A 329 12.28 -4.23 8.17
N ALA A 330 11.59 -5.04 8.97
CA ALA A 330 10.82 -6.17 8.47
C ALA A 330 9.64 -5.73 7.59
N TRP A 331 8.91 -4.68 8.00
CA TRP A 331 7.82 -4.10 7.21
C TRP A 331 8.31 -3.41 5.93
N ILE A 332 9.47 -2.73 5.97
CA ILE A 332 10.12 -2.18 4.77
C ILE A 332 10.46 -3.30 3.79
N ALA A 333 11.15 -4.34 4.27
CA ALA A 333 11.58 -5.45 3.44
C ALA A 333 10.39 -6.26 2.89
N SER A 334 9.28 -6.29 3.61
CA SER A 334 8.02 -6.90 3.15
C SER A 334 7.26 -6.03 2.15
N GLY A 335 7.66 -4.77 1.93
CA GLY A 335 7.05 -3.85 0.98
C GLY A 335 5.70 -3.27 1.41
N ILE A 336 5.36 -3.33 2.70
CA ILE A 336 4.07 -2.85 3.24
C ILE A 336 4.21 -1.63 4.16
N ASP A 337 5.39 -1.02 4.19
CA ASP A 337 5.68 0.17 5.00
C ASP A 337 4.91 1.43 4.55
N GLY A 338 4.40 1.44 3.33
CA GLY A 338 3.58 2.52 2.81
C GLY A 338 4.29 3.85 2.61
N ARG A 339 5.63 3.92 2.66
CA ARG A 339 6.37 5.14 2.30
C ARG A 339 6.13 5.52 0.85
N VAL A 340 6.07 6.82 0.58
CA VAL A 340 6.01 7.34 -0.79
C VAL A 340 7.43 7.61 -1.29
N PRO A 341 7.93 6.89 -2.32
CA PRO A 341 9.28 7.11 -2.83
C PRO A 341 9.39 8.41 -3.63
N SER A 342 10.62 8.90 -3.80
CA SER A 342 10.90 10.21 -4.39
C SER A 342 10.60 10.33 -5.89
N ASP A 343 10.35 9.22 -6.56
CA ASP A 343 9.99 9.09 -7.98
C ASP A 343 8.51 8.71 -8.18
N ALA A 344 7.72 8.71 -7.11
CA ALA A 344 6.32 8.30 -7.16
C ALA A 344 5.46 9.26 -8.01
N LEU A 345 4.50 8.67 -8.71
CA LEU A 345 3.29 9.31 -9.17
C LEU A 345 2.09 8.57 -8.55
N SER A 346 1.32 9.23 -7.70
CA SER A 346 0.08 8.70 -7.13
C SER A 346 -1.10 9.60 -7.46
N LEU A 347 -2.30 9.02 -7.49
CA LEU A 347 -3.56 9.74 -7.68
C LEU A 347 -4.53 9.27 -6.61
N SER A 348 -4.86 10.16 -5.68
CA SER A 348 -5.81 9.93 -4.60
C SER A 348 -7.07 10.75 -4.83
N VAL A 349 -8.24 10.11 -4.73
CA VAL A 349 -9.54 10.78 -4.69
C VAL A 349 -10.07 10.66 -3.27
N ILE A 350 -9.92 11.72 -2.49
CA ILE A 350 -10.25 11.77 -1.07
C ILE A 350 -11.69 12.23 -0.91
N ASN A 351 -12.49 11.52 -0.12
CA ASN A 351 -13.90 11.83 0.11
C ASN A 351 -14.10 12.72 1.34
N VAL A 352 -14.50 13.97 1.17
CA VAL A 352 -14.82 14.88 2.30
C VAL A 352 -16.33 15.07 2.49
N GLY A 353 -17.14 14.31 1.74
CA GLY A 353 -18.60 14.33 1.77
C GLY A 353 -19.24 13.50 2.90
N ALA A 354 -18.44 12.69 3.61
CA ALA A 354 -18.90 11.78 4.66
C ALA A 354 -20.02 10.82 4.21
N ASN A 355 -20.02 10.47 2.91
CA ASN A 355 -20.93 9.52 2.29
C ASN A 355 -20.18 8.23 1.92
N LYS A 356 -20.80 7.30 1.19
CA LYS A 356 -20.21 5.99 0.83
C LYS A 356 -20.16 5.81 -0.69
N LEU A 357 -19.85 6.90 -1.39
CA LEU A 357 -19.98 6.99 -2.84
C LEU A 357 -18.76 6.51 -3.61
N ASP A 358 -17.64 6.24 -2.94
CA ASP A 358 -16.39 5.91 -3.61
C ASP A 358 -16.48 4.66 -4.48
N VAL A 359 -17.27 3.67 -4.06
CA VAL A 359 -17.51 2.43 -4.81
C VAL A 359 -18.23 2.67 -6.15
N TYR A 360 -18.84 3.84 -6.33
CA TYR A 360 -19.57 4.24 -7.53
C TYR A 360 -18.82 5.26 -8.38
N LEU A 361 -17.59 5.61 -8.02
CA LEU A 361 -16.75 6.46 -8.87
C LEU A 361 -15.98 5.64 -9.90
N ASP A 362 -15.99 6.12 -11.14
CA ASP A 362 -15.13 5.64 -12.23
C ASP A 362 -13.99 6.64 -12.41
N VAL A 363 -12.76 6.22 -12.11
CA VAL A 363 -11.56 7.09 -12.14
C VAL A 363 -10.61 6.57 -13.22
N LYS A 364 -10.25 7.46 -14.14
CA LYS A 364 -9.34 7.16 -15.26
C LYS A 364 -8.23 8.19 -15.33
N ALA A 365 -7.02 7.76 -15.66
CA ALA A 365 -5.85 8.62 -15.77
C ALA A 365 -5.01 8.26 -17.01
N LYS A 366 -4.78 9.23 -17.90
CA LYS A 366 -3.96 9.05 -19.10
C LYS A 366 -2.69 9.88 -19.01
N VAL A 367 -1.54 9.21 -19.04
CA VAL A 367 -0.24 9.85 -18.99
C VAL A 367 0.27 10.14 -20.39
N ARG A 368 0.82 11.34 -20.58
CA ARG A 368 1.54 11.75 -21.78
C ARG A 368 2.85 12.42 -21.37
N VAL A 369 3.89 12.09 -22.12
CA VAL A 369 5.25 12.60 -21.90
C VAL A 369 5.73 13.28 -23.18
N VAL A 370 6.25 14.49 -23.08
CA VAL A 370 6.89 15.20 -24.20
C VAL A 370 8.13 15.97 -23.74
N SER A 371 9.01 16.30 -24.68
CA SER A 371 10.11 17.23 -24.41
C SER A 371 9.58 18.60 -23.98
N ALA A 372 10.27 19.24 -23.04
CA ALA A 372 9.98 20.58 -22.57
C ALA A 372 11.18 21.51 -22.79
N PRO A 373 10.97 22.85 -22.82
CA PRO A 373 12.07 23.81 -22.86
C PRO A 373 13.07 23.55 -21.71
N ALA A 374 14.36 23.79 -21.98
CA ALA A 374 15.39 23.60 -20.97
C ALA A 374 15.17 24.56 -19.78
N SER A 375 15.56 24.12 -18.59
CA SER A 375 15.65 24.95 -17.39
C SER A 375 17.12 25.08 -17.00
N GLY A 376 17.71 26.25 -17.28
CA GLY A 376 19.17 26.42 -17.25
C GLY A 376 19.84 25.49 -18.27
N SER A 377 20.83 24.71 -17.83
CA SER A 377 21.53 23.72 -18.67
C SER A 377 20.81 22.36 -18.76
N ALA A 378 19.75 22.13 -17.97
CA ALA A 378 19.08 20.84 -17.91
C ALA A 378 17.98 20.73 -18.98
N ARG A 379 18.06 19.68 -19.81
CA ARG A 379 16.94 19.25 -20.66
C ARG A 379 15.80 18.74 -19.76
N MET A 380 14.58 19.09 -20.10
CA MET A 380 13.39 18.76 -19.32
C MET A 380 12.41 17.92 -20.16
N LYS A 381 11.59 17.13 -19.47
CA LYS A 381 10.43 16.45 -20.04
C LYS A 381 9.20 16.87 -19.26
N ARG A 382 8.12 17.18 -19.97
CA ARG A 382 6.82 17.50 -19.39
C ARG A 382 5.97 16.25 -19.35
N VAL A 383 5.52 15.91 -18.16
CA VAL A 383 4.52 14.88 -17.90
C VAL A 383 3.17 15.58 -17.77
N THR A 384 2.16 15.03 -18.43
CA THR A 384 0.75 15.45 -18.31
C THR A 384 -0.08 14.23 -17.95
N VAL A 385 -0.91 14.34 -16.92
CA VAL A 385 -1.89 13.32 -16.55
C VAL A 385 -3.27 13.93 -16.75
N ALA A 386 -3.99 13.45 -17.77
CA ALA A 386 -5.39 13.78 -17.97
C ALA A 386 -6.23 12.82 -17.13
N ILE A 387 -7.05 13.35 -16.22
CA ILE A 387 -7.79 12.60 -15.22
C ILE A 387 -9.28 12.81 -15.47
N SER A 388 -10.06 11.74 -15.50
CA SER A 388 -11.52 11.80 -15.61
C SER A 388 -12.14 11.06 -14.43
N ILE A 389 -13.06 11.74 -13.73
CA ILE A 389 -13.80 11.17 -12.60
C ILE A 389 -15.28 11.22 -12.94
N GLY A 390 -15.94 10.06 -13.01
CA GLY A 390 -17.38 9.93 -13.19
C GLY A 390 -18.07 9.45 -11.93
N ASN A 391 -19.18 10.08 -11.53
CA ASN A 391 -20.01 9.66 -10.41
C ASN A 391 -21.21 8.87 -10.92
N LYS A 392 -21.18 7.54 -10.75
CA LYS A 392 -22.25 6.62 -11.19
C LYS A 392 -23.12 6.14 -10.03
N THR A 393 -23.24 6.97 -8.98
CA THR A 393 -24.04 6.64 -7.80
C THR A 393 -25.48 6.28 -8.18
N PRO A 394 -25.99 5.08 -7.82
CA PRO A 394 -27.37 4.73 -8.11
C PRO A 394 -28.35 5.54 -7.28
N ALA A 395 -29.58 5.69 -7.79
CA ALA A 395 -30.70 6.21 -7.00
C ALA A 395 -31.17 5.16 -5.97
N GLY A 396 -31.91 5.60 -4.95
CA GLY A 396 -32.53 4.71 -3.96
C GLY A 396 -31.61 4.20 -2.85
N LEU A 397 -30.38 4.70 -2.78
CA LEU A 397 -29.50 4.47 -1.62
C LEU A 397 -30.03 5.23 -0.40
N GLY A 398 -29.93 4.62 0.79
CA GLY A 398 -30.26 5.29 2.04
C GLY A 398 -29.36 6.51 2.27
N ARG A 399 -29.89 7.53 2.97
CA ARG A 399 -29.19 8.80 3.22
C ARG A 399 -27.81 8.61 3.86
N TYR A 400 -27.62 7.54 4.65
CA TYR A 400 -26.33 7.22 5.26
C TYR A 400 -25.24 6.94 4.22
N ALA A 401 -25.59 6.24 3.13
CA ALA A 401 -24.66 5.94 2.04
C ALA A 401 -24.62 7.04 0.98
N ALA A 402 -25.79 7.57 0.58
CA ALA A 402 -25.89 8.56 -0.49
C ALA A 402 -25.44 9.97 -0.07
N GLY A 403 -25.46 10.26 1.22
CA GLY A 403 -25.46 11.62 1.73
C GLY A 403 -26.76 12.37 1.41
N PRO A 404 -26.83 13.68 1.71
CA PRO A 404 -25.78 14.41 2.42
C PRO A 404 -25.72 14.01 3.88
N PHE A 405 -24.51 13.98 4.41
CA PHE A 405 -24.28 13.90 5.85
C PHE A 405 -24.97 15.08 6.55
N PRO A 406 -25.63 14.88 7.71
CA PRO A 406 -26.33 15.95 8.41
C PRO A 406 -25.46 17.21 8.64
N GLY A 407 -26.00 18.38 8.34
CA GLY A 407 -25.29 19.66 8.48
C GLY A 407 -24.30 20.00 7.35
N LYS A 408 -24.09 19.11 6.37
CA LYS A 408 -23.28 19.43 5.19
C LYS A 408 -24.15 20.04 4.06
N PRO A 409 -23.65 21.04 3.33
CA PRO A 409 -24.40 21.73 2.26
C PRO A 409 -24.26 21.01 0.91
N TYR A 410 -24.56 19.71 0.87
CA TYR A 410 -24.47 18.88 -0.34
C TYR A 410 -25.84 18.31 -0.69
N ALA A 411 -26.03 17.93 -1.96
CA ALA A 411 -27.19 17.17 -2.40
C ALA A 411 -27.00 15.66 -2.20
N GLU A 412 -28.10 14.91 -2.24
CA GLU A 412 -28.06 13.44 -2.24
C GLU A 412 -27.28 12.93 -3.46
N GLY A 413 -26.33 12.02 -3.25
CA GLY A 413 -25.49 11.47 -4.30
C GLY A 413 -24.45 12.45 -4.86
N GLU A 414 -24.31 13.65 -4.29
CA GLU A 414 -23.23 14.57 -4.60
C GLU A 414 -21.93 14.11 -3.93
N TYR A 415 -20.87 14.02 -4.71
CA TYR A 415 -19.53 13.72 -4.23
C TYR A 415 -18.77 15.02 -3.98
N ALA A 416 -18.34 15.24 -2.74
CA ALA A 416 -17.40 16.30 -2.39
C ALA A 416 -16.02 15.68 -2.17
N GLY A 417 -15.07 16.04 -3.04
CA GLY A 417 -13.78 15.39 -3.13
C GLY A 417 -12.58 16.34 -3.00
N ILE A 418 -11.43 15.76 -2.68
CA ILE A 418 -10.12 16.36 -2.90
C ILE A 418 -9.35 15.43 -3.85
N LEU A 419 -8.91 15.97 -4.98
CA LEU A 419 -8.00 15.29 -5.89
C LEU A 419 -6.58 15.63 -5.46
N ALA A 420 -5.85 14.66 -4.93
CA ALA A 420 -4.48 14.81 -4.46
C ALA A 420 -3.53 13.93 -5.28
N LEU A 421 -2.40 14.48 -5.70
CA LEU A 421 -1.36 13.74 -6.44
C LEU A 421 -0.01 13.96 -5.78
N ASN A 422 0.70 12.87 -5.48
CA ASN A 422 2.14 12.93 -5.22
C ASN A 422 2.87 12.83 -6.55
N VAL A 423 3.85 13.69 -6.76
CA VAL A 423 4.73 13.72 -7.93
C VAL A 423 6.19 13.62 -7.49
N PRO A 424 7.13 13.27 -8.41
CA PRO A 424 8.53 13.13 -8.07
C PRO A 424 9.10 14.37 -7.36
N ARG A 425 10.02 14.19 -6.41
CA ARG A 425 10.59 15.30 -5.62
C ARG A 425 11.34 16.32 -6.48
N ASN A 426 11.93 15.85 -7.57
CA ASN A 426 12.65 16.66 -8.54
C ASN A 426 11.73 17.30 -9.59
N ALA A 427 10.41 17.13 -9.47
CA ALA A 427 9.44 17.76 -10.35
C ALA A 427 9.40 19.27 -10.13
N SER A 428 9.21 20.00 -11.21
CA SER A 428 9.08 21.44 -11.24
C SER A 428 7.85 21.86 -12.05
N ARG A 429 7.47 23.13 -11.97
CA ARG A 429 6.30 23.69 -12.70
C ARG A 429 5.01 22.87 -12.52
N ILE A 430 4.83 22.33 -11.32
CA ILE A 430 3.68 21.49 -10.97
C ILE A 430 2.41 22.35 -10.99
N ARG A 431 1.39 21.90 -11.72
CA ARG A 431 0.08 22.53 -11.87
C ARG A 431 -1.02 21.48 -11.87
N LEU A 432 -2.12 21.80 -11.21
CA LEU A 432 -3.35 21.00 -11.20
C LEU A 432 -4.50 21.92 -11.59
N ASP A 433 -5.08 21.66 -12.76
CA ASP A 433 -6.13 22.49 -13.36
C ASP A 433 -7.52 21.88 -13.14
N SER A 434 -8.56 22.70 -13.31
CA SER A 434 -9.98 22.32 -13.20
C SER A 434 -10.45 21.91 -11.80
N VAL A 435 -9.72 22.25 -10.74
CA VAL A 435 -10.18 22.13 -9.34
C VAL A 435 -10.95 23.38 -8.90
N ASP A 436 -11.84 23.25 -7.92
CA ASP A 436 -12.63 24.36 -7.38
C ASP A 436 -11.77 25.29 -6.52
N ALA A 437 -10.92 24.73 -5.65
CA ALA A 437 -9.97 25.48 -4.85
C ALA A 437 -8.70 24.67 -4.55
N PRO A 438 -7.52 25.31 -4.43
CA PRO A 438 -6.31 24.64 -3.97
C PRO A 438 -6.45 24.20 -2.50
N VAL A 439 -5.88 23.04 -2.17
CA VAL A 439 -5.97 22.45 -0.82
C VAL A 439 -4.59 22.26 -0.19
N ALA A 440 -3.68 21.60 -0.92
CA ALA A 440 -2.33 21.32 -0.42
C ALA A 440 -1.31 21.49 -1.55
N ARG A 441 -0.10 21.95 -1.22
CA ARG A 441 1.01 22.03 -2.15
C ARG A 441 2.34 22.09 -1.41
N GLY A 442 3.19 21.09 -1.63
CA GLY A 442 4.57 21.13 -1.15
C GLY A 442 5.13 19.75 -0.85
N PRO A 443 6.28 19.71 -0.14
CA PRO A 443 6.85 18.48 0.39
C PRO A 443 5.83 17.61 1.13
N GLU A 444 5.85 16.31 0.85
CA GLU A 444 5.18 15.28 1.64
C GLU A 444 6.05 14.02 1.60
N GLY A 445 6.75 13.76 2.70
CA GLY A 445 7.81 12.75 2.76
C GLY A 445 8.87 12.96 1.67
N ALA A 446 9.22 11.88 0.96
CA ALA A 446 10.20 11.95 -0.11
C ALA A 446 9.64 12.50 -1.43
N ALA A 447 8.34 12.82 -1.53
CA ALA A 447 7.69 13.33 -2.75
C ALA A 447 7.24 14.79 -2.60
N THR A 448 6.48 15.28 -3.58
CA THR A 448 5.76 16.56 -3.51
C THR A 448 4.28 16.30 -3.74
N VAL A 449 3.41 16.78 -2.86
CA VAL A 449 1.96 16.73 -3.05
C VAL A 449 1.45 18.01 -3.72
N ILE A 450 0.43 17.87 -4.56
CA ILE A 450 -0.46 18.93 -5.00
C ILE A 450 -1.91 18.43 -4.91
N ALA A 451 -2.80 19.23 -4.33
CA ALA A 451 -4.18 18.85 -4.16
C ALA A 451 -5.14 20.02 -4.38
N GLY A 452 -6.34 19.70 -4.87
CA GLY A 452 -7.43 20.66 -4.99
C GLY A 452 -8.79 20.01 -4.79
N SER A 453 -9.75 20.78 -4.29
CA SER A 453 -11.11 20.33 -4.06
C SER A 453 -11.92 20.28 -5.34
N PHE A 454 -12.94 19.43 -5.38
CA PHE A 454 -13.93 19.41 -6.45
C PHE A 454 -15.26 18.89 -5.92
N ARG A 455 -16.35 19.23 -6.63
CA ARG A 455 -17.66 18.60 -6.45
C ARG A 455 -18.13 17.92 -7.73
N LEU A 456 -18.92 16.87 -7.58
CA LEU A 456 -19.44 16.08 -8.69
C LEU A 456 -20.83 15.51 -8.34
N THR A 457 -21.87 15.99 -9.02
CA THR A 457 -23.24 15.51 -8.82
C THR A 457 -23.41 14.08 -9.37
N ARG A 458 -24.48 13.40 -8.95
CA ARG A 458 -24.85 12.08 -9.47
C ARG A 458 -24.93 12.10 -11.01
N ASN A 459 -24.43 11.04 -11.65
CA ASN A 459 -24.43 10.83 -13.10
C ASN A 459 -23.71 11.92 -13.92
N SER A 460 -22.78 12.64 -13.29
CA SER A 460 -21.90 13.60 -13.96
C SER A 460 -20.45 13.13 -13.97
N SER A 461 -19.66 13.71 -14.86
CA SER A 461 -18.21 13.51 -14.92
C SER A 461 -17.47 14.84 -14.96
N ARG A 462 -16.25 14.85 -14.45
CA ARG A 462 -15.37 16.02 -14.50
C ARG A 462 -13.95 15.60 -14.85
N ASP A 463 -13.32 16.42 -15.69
CA ASP A 463 -11.96 16.21 -16.16
C ASP A 463 -11.00 17.19 -15.49
N PHE A 464 -9.80 16.71 -15.17
CA PHE A 464 -8.71 17.44 -14.53
C PHE A 464 -7.41 17.21 -15.29
N VAL A 465 -6.46 18.13 -15.14
CA VAL A 465 -5.13 17.98 -15.74
C VAL A 465 -4.07 18.29 -14.70
N LEU A 466 -3.25 17.28 -14.38
CA LEU A 466 -1.97 17.48 -13.70
C LEU A 466 -0.89 17.67 -14.77
N SER A 467 -0.03 18.66 -14.59
CA SER A 467 1.21 18.77 -15.36
C SER A 467 2.41 19.11 -14.48
N PHE A 468 3.57 18.55 -14.82
CA PHE A 468 4.84 18.84 -14.17
C PHE A 468 6.01 18.55 -15.10
N GLU A 469 7.19 19.09 -14.79
CA GLU A 469 8.42 18.87 -15.54
C GLU A 469 9.46 18.14 -14.70
N VAL A 470 10.08 17.10 -15.26
CA VAL A 470 11.18 16.36 -14.65
C VAL A 470 12.45 16.49 -15.51
N PRO A 471 13.66 16.38 -14.91
CA PRO A 471 14.90 16.34 -15.67
C PRO A 471 14.89 15.19 -16.69
N ALA A 472 15.38 15.40 -17.91
CA ALA A 472 15.41 14.38 -18.96
C ALA A 472 16.25 13.14 -18.60
N LYS A 473 17.14 13.26 -17.60
CA LYS A 473 17.91 12.15 -17.02
C LYS A 473 17.09 11.24 -16.10
N SER A 474 15.87 11.63 -15.73
CA SER A 474 14.96 10.80 -14.93
C SER A 474 14.62 9.56 -15.75
N ARG A 475 14.92 8.39 -15.20
CA ARG A 475 14.80 7.11 -15.92
C ARG A 475 13.40 6.52 -15.80
N GLU A 476 12.72 6.84 -14.71
CA GLU A 476 11.52 6.13 -14.26
C GLU A 476 10.66 7.07 -13.42
N ILE A 477 9.35 6.87 -13.51
CA ILE A 477 8.35 7.38 -12.58
C ILE A 477 7.53 6.16 -12.14
N SER A 478 7.40 5.98 -10.83
CA SER A 478 6.70 4.85 -10.23
C SER A 478 5.23 5.20 -10.04
N VAL A 479 4.35 4.77 -10.94
CA VAL A 479 2.89 4.96 -10.81
C VAL A 479 2.38 4.01 -9.75
N ARG A 480 1.99 4.53 -8.59
CA ARG A 480 1.63 3.73 -7.42
C ARG A 480 0.14 3.45 -7.34
N SER A 481 -0.19 2.33 -6.71
CA SER A 481 -1.56 2.04 -6.30
C SER A 481 -2.09 3.10 -5.33
N SER A 482 -3.32 3.51 -5.57
CA SER A 482 -4.12 4.32 -4.65
C SER A 482 -4.87 3.48 -3.61
N ALA A 483 -4.80 2.15 -3.67
CA ALA A 483 -5.66 1.20 -2.96
C ALA A 483 -7.16 1.43 -3.19
N ARG A 484 -7.53 2.15 -4.26
CA ARG A 484 -8.90 2.53 -4.53
C ARG A 484 -9.74 1.33 -4.96
N VAL A 485 -11.00 1.30 -4.52
CA VAL A 485 -12.00 0.32 -4.98
C VAL A 485 -13.21 1.05 -5.56
N PRO A 486 -13.52 0.89 -6.86
CA PRO A 486 -12.72 0.21 -7.90
C PRO A 486 -11.38 0.90 -8.18
N ALA A 487 -10.38 0.11 -8.62
CA ALA A 487 -9.05 0.59 -8.96
C ALA A 487 -9.07 1.55 -10.16
N THR A 488 -8.18 2.54 -10.12
CA THR A 488 -8.01 3.57 -11.16
C THR A 488 -7.51 2.93 -12.45
N LEU A 489 -8.16 3.23 -13.58
CA LEU A 489 -7.68 2.80 -14.89
C LEU A 489 -6.66 3.78 -15.44
N TRP A 490 -5.42 3.34 -15.57
CA TRP A 490 -4.32 4.12 -16.13
C TRP A 490 -4.07 3.76 -17.59
N ALA A 491 -3.61 4.74 -18.37
CA ALA A 491 -3.18 4.55 -19.75
C ALA A 491 -1.86 5.28 -20.04
N TYR A 492 -0.90 4.59 -20.66
CA TYR A 492 0.38 5.17 -21.09
C TYR A 492 0.91 4.44 -22.34
N GLN A 493 1.28 5.20 -23.38
CA GLN A 493 1.83 4.66 -24.64
C GLN A 493 1.00 3.52 -25.27
N GLY A 494 -0.33 3.62 -25.19
CA GLY A 494 -1.24 2.61 -25.75
C GLY A 494 -1.46 1.39 -24.86
N VAL A 495 -0.85 1.34 -23.67
CA VAL A 495 -1.08 0.27 -22.69
C VAL A 495 -1.97 0.78 -21.57
N GLU A 496 -3.00 0.00 -21.24
CA GLU A 496 -3.90 0.25 -20.12
C GLU A 496 -3.65 -0.73 -18.97
N TRP A 497 -3.84 -0.30 -17.72
CA TRP A 497 -3.80 -1.15 -16.54
C TRP A 497 -4.60 -0.56 -15.37
N ARG A 498 -4.99 -1.41 -14.43
CA ARG A 498 -5.53 -0.96 -13.14
C ARG A 498 -4.38 -0.80 -12.14
N ASP A 499 -4.41 0.22 -11.31
CA ASP A 499 -3.39 0.46 -10.27
C ASP A 499 -3.52 -0.48 -9.07
N GLU A 500 -3.63 -1.78 -9.32
CA GLU A 500 -3.63 -2.83 -8.28
C GLU A 500 -2.20 -3.20 -7.86
N GLU A 501 -1.20 -2.72 -8.60
CA GLU A 501 0.22 -2.81 -8.27
C GLU A 501 0.97 -1.57 -8.76
N THR A 502 2.16 -1.32 -8.21
CA THR A 502 3.01 -0.24 -8.69
C THR A 502 3.55 -0.56 -10.07
N ARG A 503 3.40 0.38 -11.01
CA ARG A 503 3.91 0.26 -12.37
C ARG A 503 4.83 1.40 -12.73
N SER A 504 6.00 1.04 -13.21
CA SER A 504 6.97 2.00 -13.70
C SER A 504 6.69 2.47 -15.12
N ILE A 505 6.82 3.77 -15.34
CA ILE A 505 6.78 4.40 -16.67
C ILE A 505 8.08 5.15 -16.93
N LYS A 506 8.51 5.21 -18.20
CA LYS A 506 9.67 6.00 -18.62
C LYS A 506 9.21 7.42 -18.95
N PRO A 507 9.67 8.45 -18.24
CA PRO A 507 9.18 9.81 -18.40
C PRO A 507 9.88 10.57 -19.51
#